data_AF-A0A6P0SVG4-F1
#
_entry.id   AF-A0A6P0SVG4-F1
#
_cell.length_a   1.000
_cell.length_b   1.000
_cell.length_c   1.000
_cell.angle_alpha   90.00
_cell.angle_beta   90.00
_cell.angle_gamma   90.00
#
_symmetry.space_group_name_H-M   'P 1'
#
loop_
_entity.id
_entity.type
_entity.pdbx_description
1 polymer ?
#
loop_
_entity_poly.entity_id
_entity_poly.type
_entity_poly.pdbx_seq_one_letter_code
_entity_poly.pdbx_strand_id
1 'polypeptide(L)'
;IVDDYGLQRGYSGSPVVDEASGELLGVVSHRQGDGKTGLAISIGALDRIWRVLDGDQLYKVLVKLGYEDQERLFFRLIRTQSVAAFLIHGDPDYGQRWLLNRLVEKHLPNTITGKVIKVNLARKARRTDIKTLWRELGNQVGLWRKGASVTAITERVYRYWQTQNVLLVFHDVNVMPEAYLDQLIREFWTPLATNARQVNPSASRFKLLMFLVDYEGTVGNLDAIFSDKIDRTQPQMPVKSAKINQFDEDELIDWMMRESEELPIEFTHEVDETVKVVLENSDNGIPEYVLAEICDRCGVDWFNDVKQRWRL
;
A
#
# COMPACT_ATOMS: atom_id res chain seq x y z
N ILE A 1 23.25 28.69 -40.78
CA ILE A 1 21.83 29.12 -40.79
C ILE A 1 21.64 29.86 -39.48
N VAL A 2 21.44 31.17 -39.56
CA VAL A 2 21.28 32.06 -38.41
C VAL A 2 19.77 32.15 -38.21
N ASP A 3 19.24 31.54 -37.15
CA ASP A 3 17.82 31.63 -36.83
C ASP A 3 17.55 32.93 -36.08
N ASP A 4 17.04 33.92 -36.83
CA ASP A 4 16.46 35.15 -36.31
C ASP A 4 15.07 34.83 -35.71
N TYR A 5 14.97 34.76 -34.37
CA TYR A 5 13.68 34.72 -33.65
C TYR A 5 13.02 36.10 -33.60
N GLY A 6 12.84 36.74 -34.76
CA GLY A 6 11.95 37.89 -34.91
C GLY A 6 10.55 37.42 -35.25
N LEU A 7 9.57 37.59 -34.35
CA LEU A 7 8.17 37.27 -34.63
C LEU A 7 7.67 38.12 -35.81
N GLN A 8 7.46 37.49 -36.97
CA GLN A 8 6.83 38.12 -38.13
C GLN A 8 5.30 38.16 -37.97
N ARG A 9 4.66 39.23 -38.46
CA ARG A 9 3.20 39.36 -38.49
C ARG A 9 2.58 38.16 -39.23
N GLY A 10 1.76 37.36 -38.54
CA GLY A 10 0.76 36.51 -39.20
C GLY A 10 0.72 35.01 -38.85
N TYR A 11 1.48 34.48 -37.87
CA TYR A 11 1.45 33.03 -37.62
C TYR A 11 0.90 32.63 -36.25
N SER A 12 -0.18 31.84 -36.29
CA SER A 12 -0.56 30.90 -35.24
C SER A 12 0.67 30.08 -34.81
N GLY A 13 0.80 29.76 -33.53
CA GLY A 13 1.99 29.09 -32.98
C GLY A 13 3.03 30.01 -32.32
N SER A 14 2.80 31.33 -32.30
CA SER A 14 3.71 32.27 -31.62
C SER A 14 3.64 32.14 -30.08
N PRO A 15 4.76 32.19 -29.35
CA PRO A 15 4.76 32.16 -27.89
C PRO A 15 4.19 33.45 -27.28
N VAL A 16 3.46 33.30 -26.18
CA VAL A 16 3.06 34.38 -25.27
C VAL A 16 3.95 34.26 -24.05
N VAL A 17 4.78 35.27 -23.78
CA VAL A 17 5.75 35.26 -22.69
C VAL A 17 5.44 36.34 -21.67
N ASP A 18 5.73 36.07 -20.40
CA ASP A 18 5.78 37.10 -19.37
C ASP A 18 7.03 37.96 -19.59
N GLU A 19 6.87 39.27 -19.78
CA GLU A 19 7.99 40.17 -20.09
C GLU A 19 8.95 40.38 -18.90
N ALA A 20 8.51 40.11 -17.66
CA ALA A 20 9.32 40.31 -16.47
C ALA A 20 10.14 39.06 -16.11
N SER A 21 9.55 37.87 -16.22
CA SER A 21 10.20 36.58 -15.89
C SER A 21 10.79 35.86 -17.10
N GLY A 22 10.34 36.18 -18.32
CA GLY A 22 10.69 35.46 -19.54
C GLY A 22 10.01 34.10 -19.69
N GLU A 23 9.06 33.77 -18.81
CA GLU A 23 8.37 32.48 -18.80
C GLU A 23 7.32 32.38 -19.92
N LEU A 24 7.20 31.20 -20.53
CA LEU A 24 6.21 30.91 -21.57
C LEU A 24 4.83 30.68 -20.94
N LEU A 25 3.90 31.61 -21.17
CA LEU A 25 2.53 31.56 -20.63
C LEU A 25 1.54 30.84 -21.56
N GLY A 26 1.79 30.84 -22.87
CA GLY A 26 0.86 30.27 -23.84
C GLY A 26 1.38 30.28 -25.27
N VAL A 27 0.58 29.72 -26.18
CA VAL A 27 0.82 29.73 -27.63
C VAL A 27 -0.39 30.34 -28.32
N VAL A 28 -0.17 31.36 -29.14
CA VAL A 28 -1.23 32.07 -29.87
C VAL A 28 -1.94 31.09 -30.82
N SER A 29 -3.24 30.91 -30.63
CA SER A 29 -4.11 30.14 -31.52
C SER A 29 -4.58 31.01 -32.69
N HIS A 30 -5.20 32.15 -32.38
CA HIS A 30 -5.64 33.13 -33.38
C HIS A 30 -5.66 34.55 -32.79
N ARG A 31 -5.48 35.57 -33.64
CA ARG A 31 -5.54 36.98 -33.24
C ARG A 31 -6.84 37.64 -33.69
N GLN A 32 -7.30 38.65 -32.97
CA GLN A 32 -8.43 39.50 -33.31
C GLN A 32 -7.96 40.88 -33.80
N GLY A 33 -8.62 41.42 -34.82
CA GLY A 33 -8.39 42.81 -35.27
C GLY A 33 -6.96 43.11 -35.72
N ASP A 34 -6.37 44.16 -35.16
CA ASP A 34 -5.00 44.65 -35.48
C ASP A 34 -3.88 43.77 -34.89
N GLY A 35 -4.24 42.67 -34.24
CA GLY A 35 -3.31 41.69 -33.71
C GLY A 35 -2.76 42.00 -32.32
N LYS A 36 -3.31 43.02 -31.63
CA LYS A 36 -2.99 43.32 -30.23
C LYS A 36 -3.74 42.44 -29.23
N THR A 37 -4.84 41.85 -29.64
CA THR A 37 -5.62 40.90 -28.85
C THR A 37 -5.80 39.59 -29.62
N GLY A 38 -6.04 38.50 -28.92
CA GLY A 38 -6.16 37.18 -29.54
C GLY A 38 -6.44 36.10 -28.51
N LEU A 39 -6.77 34.91 -29.00
CA LEU A 39 -6.85 33.70 -28.20
C LEU A 39 -5.49 33.01 -28.19
N ALA A 40 -5.03 32.64 -27.00
CA ALA A 40 -3.88 31.78 -26.81
C ALA A 40 -4.29 30.52 -26.04
N ILE A 41 -3.64 29.41 -26.34
CA ILE A 41 -3.70 28.20 -25.55
C ILE A 41 -2.71 28.40 -24.40
N SER A 42 -3.20 28.45 -23.16
CA SER A 42 -2.33 28.62 -22.00
C SER A 42 -1.49 27.37 -21.76
N ILE A 43 -0.17 27.52 -21.58
CA ILE A 43 0.70 26.41 -21.18
C ILE A 43 0.27 25.88 -19.81
N GLY A 44 0.00 26.76 -18.84
CA GLY A 44 -0.50 26.35 -17.54
C GLY A 44 -1.89 25.67 -17.58
N ALA A 45 -2.70 25.91 -18.62
CA ALA A 45 -3.92 25.13 -18.84
C ALA A 45 -3.62 23.77 -19.51
N LEU A 46 -2.66 23.71 -20.44
CA LEU A 46 -2.19 22.46 -21.02
C LEU A 46 -1.56 21.55 -19.96
N ASP A 47 -0.79 22.07 -19.01
CA ASP A 47 -0.22 21.27 -17.92
C ASP A 47 -1.29 20.65 -17.01
N ARG A 48 -2.46 21.29 -16.90
CA ARG A 48 -3.62 20.73 -16.19
C ARG A 48 -4.32 19.63 -16.99
N ILE A 49 -4.24 19.69 -18.32
CA ILE A 49 -4.84 18.72 -19.25
C ILE A 49 -3.88 17.52 -19.41
N TRP A 50 -2.63 17.77 -19.77
CA TRP A 50 -1.56 16.79 -19.95
C TRP A 50 -0.72 16.60 -18.68
N ARG A 51 -1.38 16.49 -17.53
CA ARG A 51 -0.67 16.26 -16.28
C ARG A 51 0.09 14.93 -16.35
N VAL A 52 1.42 15.01 -16.43
CA VAL A 52 2.31 13.85 -16.32
C VAL A 52 2.63 13.64 -14.86
N LEU A 53 2.23 12.49 -14.31
CA LEU A 53 2.54 12.13 -12.94
C LEU A 53 3.91 11.47 -12.89
N ASP A 54 4.77 11.94 -11.98
CA ASP A 54 5.93 11.15 -11.59
C ASP A 54 5.50 9.93 -10.74
N GLY A 55 6.42 8.99 -10.50
CA GLY A 55 6.13 7.80 -9.71
C GLY A 55 5.71 8.09 -8.26
N ASP A 56 6.12 9.21 -7.66
CA ASP A 56 5.70 9.60 -6.31
C ASP A 56 4.25 10.08 -6.29
N GLN A 57 3.88 10.91 -7.26
CA GLN A 57 2.54 11.43 -7.44
C GLN A 57 1.57 10.29 -7.77
N LEU A 58 1.92 9.44 -8.74
CA LEU A 58 1.08 8.30 -9.09
C LEU A 58 0.87 7.36 -7.91
N TYR A 59 1.95 7.02 -7.17
CA TYR A 59 1.83 6.20 -5.97
C TYR A 59 0.83 6.77 -4.97
N LYS A 60 0.84 8.08 -4.71
CA LYS A 60 -0.10 8.75 -3.78
C LYS A 60 -1.56 8.65 -4.21
N VAL A 61 -1.84 8.55 -5.51
CA VAL A 61 -3.20 8.37 -6.03
C VAL A 61 -3.59 6.89 -5.99
N LEU A 62 -2.69 5.99 -6.42
CA LEU A 62 -2.93 4.54 -6.42
C LEU A 62 -3.23 4.02 -5.01
N VAL A 63 -2.59 4.54 -3.96
CA VAL A 63 -2.88 4.08 -2.57
C VAL A 63 -4.30 4.41 -2.11
N LYS A 64 -5.10 5.14 -2.91
CA LYS A 64 -6.51 5.42 -2.64
C LYS A 64 -7.47 4.49 -3.39
N LEU A 65 -6.96 3.63 -4.28
CA LEU A 65 -7.76 2.66 -5.02
C LEU A 65 -8.10 1.45 -4.15
N GLY A 66 -9.39 1.21 -3.96
CA GLY A 66 -9.96 0.01 -3.34
C GLY A 66 -9.55 -0.35 -1.93
N TYR A 67 -9.73 -1.64 -1.58
CA TYR A 67 -9.46 -2.25 -0.27
C TYR A 67 -10.18 -1.59 0.92
N GLU A 68 -11.33 -0.97 0.67
CA GLU A 68 -12.01 -0.13 1.66
C GLU A 68 -12.43 -0.92 2.91
N ASP A 69 -12.93 -2.15 2.73
CA ASP A 69 -13.35 -3.02 3.83
C ASP A 69 -12.19 -3.42 4.73
N GLN A 70 -11.07 -3.83 4.12
CA GLN A 70 -9.86 -4.23 4.85
C GLN A 70 -9.31 -3.03 5.63
N GLU A 71 -9.25 -1.85 4.99
CA GLU A 71 -8.78 -0.62 5.62
C GLU A 71 -9.67 -0.19 6.78
N ARG A 72 -10.99 -0.20 6.58
CA ARG A 72 -11.97 0.19 7.61
C ARG A 72 -11.89 -0.72 8.82
N LEU A 73 -11.75 -2.03 8.62
CA LEU A 73 -11.60 -2.99 9.71
C LEU A 73 -10.29 -2.76 10.47
N PHE A 74 -9.18 -2.61 9.75
CA PHE A 74 -7.87 -2.36 10.34
C PHE A 74 -7.84 -1.07 11.16
N PHE A 75 -8.38 0.03 10.61
CA PHE A 75 -8.46 1.31 11.31
C PHE A 75 -9.25 1.21 12.62
N ARG A 76 -10.40 0.49 12.60
CA ARG A 76 -11.19 0.23 13.82
C ARG A 76 -10.41 -0.59 14.85
N LEU A 77 -9.68 -1.60 14.40
CA LEU A 77 -8.87 -2.48 15.25
C LEU A 77 -7.79 -1.68 15.99
N ILE A 78 -6.93 -0.97 15.27
CA ILE A 78 -5.79 -0.26 15.88
C ILE A 78 -6.20 0.97 16.70
N ARG A 79 -7.39 1.55 16.46
CA ARG A 79 -7.94 2.62 17.31
C ARG A 79 -8.43 2.12 18.66
N THR A 80 -8.89 0.87 18.71
CA THR A 80 -9.44 0.28 19.92
C THR A 80 -8.43 -0.56 20.69
N GLN A 81 -7.37 -1.04 20.02
CA GLN A 81 -6.37 -1.93 20.60
C GLN A 81 -4.96 -1.43 20.29
N SER A 82 -4.07 -1.42 21.29
CA SER A 82 -2.63 -1.16 21.10
C SER A 82 -1.87 -2.42 20.69
N VAL A 83 -2.43 -3.60 20.98
CA VAL A 83 -1.89 -4.91 20.68
C VAL A 83 -2.91 -5.62 19.79
N ALA A 84 -2.53 -5.99 18.57
CA ALA A 84 -3.46 -6.62 17.65
C ALA A 84 -2.74 -7.49 16.60
N ALA A 85 -3.43 -8.52 16.11
CA ALA A 85 -2.99 -9.31 14.98
C ALA A 85 -4.03 -9.24 13.85
N PHE A 86 -3.57 -9.15 12.61
CA PHE A 86 -4.40 -8.94 11.43
C PHE A 86 -3.99 -9.87 10.29
N LEU A 87 -4.97 -10.59 9.73
CA LEU A 87 -4.78 -11.43 8.54
C LEU A 87 -5.19 -10.64 7.29
N ILE A 88 -4.24 -10.53 6.36
CA ILE A 88 -4.49 -10.10 4.98
C ILE A 88 -4.45 -11.35 4.11
N HIS A 89 -5.51 -11.56 3.33
CA HIS A 89 -5.63 -12.74 2.48
C HIS A 89 -6.40 -12.44 1.21
N GLY A 90 -6.07 -13.15 0.14
CA GLY A 90 -6.61 -12.97 -1.21
C GLY A 90 -6.00 -14.01 -2.14
N ASP A 91 -6.47 -14.04 -3.39
CA ASP A 91 -5.89 -14.90 -4.42
C ASP A 91 -4.52 -14.35 -4.90
N PRO A 92 -3.71 -15.15 -5.63
CA PRO A 92 -2.42 -14.69 -6.14
C PRO A 92 -2.53 -13.38 -6.92
N ASP A 93 -1.57 -12.47 -6.72
CA ASP A 93 -1.51 -11.15 -7.37
C ASP A 93 -2.61 -10.15 -6.97
N TYR A 94 -3.34 -10.40 -5.89
CA TYR A 94 -4.38 -9.49 -5.39
C TYR A 94 -3.82 -8.41 -4.43
N GLY A 95 -2.52 -8.13 -4.46
CA GLY A 95 -1.95 -6.97 -3.78
C GLY A 95 -2.00 -7.04 -2.25
N GLN A 96 -1.90 -8.23 -1.66
CA GLN A 96 -1.82 -8.41 -0.21
C GLN A 96 -0.63 -7.64 0.37
N ARG A 97 0.51 -7.63 -0.33
CA ARG A 97 1.71 -6.87 0.08
C ARG A 97 1.52 -5.37 -0.14
N TRP A 98 0.85 -4.97 -1.21
CA TRP A 98 0.43 -3.58 -1.43
C TRP A 98 -0.40 -3.07 -0.26
N LEU A 99 -1.46 -3.80 0.09
CA LEU A 99 -2.34 -3.47 1.18
C LEU A 99 -1.58 -3.37 2.51
N LEU A 100 -0.70 -4.33 2.82
CA LEU A 100 0.13 -4.27 4.03
C LEU A 100 0.90 -2.95 4.13
N ASN A 101 1.59 -2.56 3.06
CA ASN A 101 2.39 -1.34 3.05
C ASN A 101 1.51 -0.10 3.17
N ARG A 102 0.39 -0.05 2.43
CA ARG A 102 -0.62 1.02 2.53
C ARG A 102 -1.16 1.17 3.95
N LEU A 103 -1.57 0.08 4.61
CA LEU A 103 -2.13 0.11 5.96
C LEU A 103 -1.12 0.66 6.97
N VAL A 104 0.14 0.22 6.86
CA VAL A 104 1.20 0.70 7.75
C VAL A 104 1.54 2.16 7.47
N GLU A 105 1.70 2.56 6.21
CA GLU A 105 2.05 3.94 5.86
C GLU A 105 0.95 4.93 6.29
N LYS A 106 -0.31 4.62 5.98
CA LYS A 106 -1.45 5.51 6.23
C LYS A 106 -1.80 5.64 7.71
N HIS A 107 -1.72 4.55 8.47
CA HIS A 107 -2.23 4.51 9.84
C HIS A 107 -1.16 4.44 10.93
N LEU A 108 0.11 4.25 10.54
CA LEU A 108 1.27 4.29 11.43
C LEU A 108 2.30 5.37 11.01
N PRO A 109 1.88 6.60 10.62
CA PRO A 109 2.74 7.59 9.96
C PRO A 109 3.85 8.18 10.87
N ASN A 110 3.78 8.00 12.18
CA ASN A 110 4.77 8.51 13.14
C ASN A 110 5.77 7.46 13.64
N THR A 111 5.77 6.24 13.11
CA THR A 111 6.25 5.06 13.85
C THR A 111 7.19 4.08 13.14
N ILE A 112 7.72 4.41 11.96
CA ILE A 112 8.83 3.64 11.35
C ILE A 112 10.16 3.81 12.14
N THR A 113 10.16 4.53 13.27
CA THR A 113 11.23 4.44 14.29
C THR A 113 11.15 3.17 15.17
N GLY A 114 10.18 2.28 14.93
CA GLY A 114 9.99 1.04 15.68
C GLY A 114 10.76 -0.19 15.17
N LYS A 115 10.68 -1.28 15.93
CA LYS A 115 11.29 -2.56 15.58
C LYS A 115 10.37 -3.32 14.61
N VAL A 116 10.85 -3.55 13.39
CA VAL A 116 10.20 -4.41 12.41
C VAL A 116 10.89 -5.78 12.37
N ILE A 117 10.10 -6.86 12.46
CA ILE A 117 10.54 -8.26 12.37
C ILE A 117 9.76 -8.88 11.21
N LYS A 118 10.47 -9.33 10.17
CA LYS A 118 9.87 -9.81 8.92
C LYS A 118 10.31 -11.24 8.65
N VAL A 119 9.36 -12.15 8.53
CA VAL A 119 9.61 -13.57 8.35
C VAL A 119 8.91 -14.04 7.08
N ASN A 120 9.65 -14.64 6.15
CA ASN A 120 9.10 -15.29 4.96
C ASN A 120 8.92 -16.79 5.19
N LEU A 121 7.70 -17.30 5.26
CA LEU A 121 7.46 -18.71 5.61
C LEU A 121 7.62 -19.66 4.42
N ALA A 122 7.73 -19.16 3.18
CA ALA A 122 7.92 -19.99 1.99
C ALA A 122 9.25 -20.73 1.94
N ARG A 123 10.28 -20.34 2.72
CA ARG A 123 11.56 -21.05 2.74
C ARG A 123 11.38 -22.50 3.20
N LYS A 124 11.77 -23.47 2.35
CA LYS A 124 11.54 -24.93 2.51
C LYS A 124 11.77 -25.49 3.92
N ALA A 125 12.81 -25.05 4.63
CA ALA A 125 13.12 -25.52 5.98
C ALA A 125 12.06 -25.13 7.05
N ARG A 126 11.18 -24.16 6.77
CA ARG A 126 10.15 -23.65 7.70
C ARG A 126 8.83 -24.40 7.57
N ARG A 127 8.59 -25.03 6.43
CA ARG A 127 7.39 -25.85 6.17
C ARG A 127 7.43 -27.19 6.92
N THR A 128 8.62 -27.61 7.35
CA THR A 128 8.89 -28.97 7.86
C THR A 128 9.34 -29.00 9.31
N ASP A 129 9.71 -27.86 9.91
CA ASP A 129 10.15 -27.78 11.30
C ASP A 129 9.91 -26.39 11.91
N ILE A 130 8.96 -26.31 12.84
CA ILE A 130 8.66 -25.08 13.61
C ILE A 130 9.88 -24.55 14.38
N LYS A 131 10.85 -25.39 14.76
CA LYS A 131 12.07 -24.93 15.44
C LYS A 131 12.93 -24.05 14.53
N THR A 132 12.81 -24.21 13.21
CA THR A 132 13.48 -23.33 12.26
C THR A 132 12.88 -21.91 12.29
N LEU A 133 11.57 -21.78 12.50
CA LEU A 133 10.91 -20.49 12.72
C LEU A 133 11.42 -19.84 14.01
N TRP A 134 11.47 -20.60 15.11
CA TRP A 134 11.99 -20.09 16.39
C TRP A 134 13.44 -19.62 16.29
N ARG A 135 14.30 -20.35 15.59
CA ARG A 135 15.68 -19.93 15.37
C ARG A 135 15.77 -18.60 14.60
N GLU A 136 14.95 -18.41 13.57
CA GLU A 136 14.95 -17.16 12.82
C GLU A 136 14.42 -15.99 13.63
N LEU A 137 13.29 -16.16 14.31
CA LEU A 137 12.75 -15.13 15.19
C LEU A 137 13.78 -14.77 16.26
N GLY A 138 14.44 -15.77 16.86
CA GLY A 138 15.56 -15.59 17.76
C GLY A 138 16.67 -14.74 17.16
N ASN A 139 17.14 -15.05 15.95
CA ASN A 139 18.16 -14.26 15.26
C ASN A 139 17.71 -12.81 15.04
N GLN A 140 16.48 -12.56 14.60
CA GLN A 140 15.98 -11.20 14.35
C GLN A 140 15.87 -10.34 15.59
N VAL A 141 15.77 -10.96 16.77
CA VAL A 141 15.75 -10.28 18.07
C VAL A 141 17.10 -10.33 18.81
N GLY A 142 18.15 -10.79 18.14
CA GLY A 142 19.52 -10.82 18.65
C GLY A 142 19.83 -11.97 19.62
N LEU A 143 19.06 -13.05 19.56
CA LEU A 143 19.25 -14.29 20.32
C LEU A 143 19.95 -15.35 19.45
N TRP A 144 21.20 -15.05 19.05
CA TRP A 144 22.01 -15.85 18.12
C TRP A 144 22.45 -17.23 18.64
N ARG A 145 22.15 -17.56 19.90
CA ARG A 145 22.58 -18.82 20.52
C ARG A 145 21.70 -19.97 20.00
N LYS A 146 22.32 -21.12 19.68
CA LYS A 146 21.60 -22.36 19.35
C LYS A 146 20.60 -22.67 20.48
N GLY A 147 19.31 -22.72 20.14
CA GLY A 147 18.26 -23.11 21.07
C GLY A 147 17.61 -21.96 21.86
N ALA A 148 17.52 -20.74 21.31
CA ALA A 148 16.66 -19.71 21.88
C ALA A 148 15.23 -20.26 22.04
N SER A 149 14.74 -20.30 23.28
CA SER A 149 13.38 -20.76 23.56
C SER A 149 12.36 -19.72 23.08
N VAL A 150 11.17 -20.18 22.71
CA VAL A 150 10.06 -19.29 22.31
C VAL A 150 9.78 -18.24 23.39
N THR A 151 9.84 -18.64 24.67
CA THR A 151 9.71 -17.74 25.81
C THR A 151 10.75 -16.61 25.80
N ALA A 152 12.02 -16.90 25.53
CA ALA A 152 13.07 -15.88 25.48
C ALA A 152 12.87 -14.91 24.31
N ILE A 153 12.38 -15.42 23.17
CA ILE A 153 12.03 -14.60 21.99
C ILE A 153 10.87 -13.67 22.36
N THR A 154 9.78 -14.23 22.91
CA THR A 154 8.61 -13.48 23.37
C THR A 154 8.99 -12.37 24.34
N GLU A 155 9.82 -12.67 25.34
CA GLU A 155 10.29 -11.67 26.31
C GLU A 155 11.11 -10.56 25.64
N ARG A 156 11.96 -10.90 24.66
CA ARG A 156 12.74 -9.91 23.94
C ARG A 156 11.86 -8.99 23.09
N VAL A 157 10.87 -9.53 22.40
CA VAL A 157 9.90 -8.74 21.63
C VAL A 157 9.08 -7.83 22.55
N TYR A 158 8.63 -8.36 23.69
CA TYR A 158 7.92 -7.58 24.71
C TYR A 158 8.76 -6.38 25.20
N ARG A 159 10.05 -6.59 25.49
CA ARG A 159 10.97 -5.49 25.89
C ARG A 159 11.12 -4.42 24.81
N TYR A 160 11.15 -4.79 23.52
CA TYR A 160 11.14 -3.80 22.44
C TYR A 160 9.85 -2.99 22.47
N TRP A 161 8.70 -3.64 22.63
CA TRP A 161 7.41 -2.95 22.64
C TRP A 161 7.26 -1.95 23.80
N GLN A 162 7.91 -2.19 24.94
CA GLN A 162 7.91 -1.25 26.07
C GLN A 162 8.52 0.12 25.74
N THR A 163 9.37 0.22 24.71
CA THR A 163 10.11 1.45 24.39
C THR A 163 9.86 1.98 22.97
N GLN A 164 9.18 1.22 22.12
CA GLN A 164 8.94 1.57 20.71
C GLN A 164 7.79 0.73 20.13
N ASN A 165 7.29 1.12 18.96
CA ASN A 165 6.36 0.28 18.22
C ASN A 165 7.07 -0.99 17.74
N VAL A 166 6.33 -2.08 17.68
CA VAL A 166 6.80 -3.36 17.18
C VAL A 166 5.84 -3.83 16.11
N LEU A 167 6.40 -4.12 14.94
CA LEU A 167 5.68 -4.67 13.80
C LEU A 167 6.25 -6.05 13.48
N LEU A 168 5.42 -7.07 13.61
CA LEU A 168 5.71 -8.44 13.23
C LEU A 168 5.02 -8.71 11.89
N VAL A 169 5.75 -9.16 10.87
CA VAL A 169 5.18 -9.49 9.57
C VAL A 169 5.58 -10.91 9.20
N PHE A 170 4.59 -11.77 9.00
CA PHE A 170 4.76 -13.14 8.55
C PHE A 170 4.15 -13.27 7.16
N HIS A 171 5.02 -13.39 6.16
CA HIS A 171 4.65 -13.63 4.76
C HIS A 171 4.50 -15.12 4.48
N ASP A 172 3.70 -15.44 3.48
CA ASP A 172 3.47 -16.80 2.96
C ASP A 172 2.86 -17.74 4.01
N VAL A 173 1.90 -17.28 4.83
CA VAL A 173 1.31 -18.12 5.88
C VAL A 173 0.55 -19.33 5.32
N ASN A 174 0.07 -19.24 4.07
CA ASN A 174 -0.57 -20.33 3.32
C ASN A 174 0.30 -21.57 3.13
N VAL A 175 1.63 -21.42 3.13
CA VAL A 175 2.53 -22.56 2.91
C VAL A 175 2.89 -23.28 4.21
N MET A 176 2.41 -22.78 5.34
CA MET A 176 2.66 -23.34 6.67
C MET A 176 1.56 -24.35 7.01
N PRO A 177 1.90 -25.55 7.52
CA PRO A 177 0.90 -26.46 8.06
C PRO A 177 0.06 -25.80 9.16
N GLU A 178 -1.25 -26.07 9.20
CA GLU A 178 -2.17 -25.50 10.19
C GLU A 178 -1.68 -25.69 11.63
N ALA A 179 -1.16 -26.88 11.98
CA ALA A 179 -0.62 -27.16 13.30
C ALA A 179 0.55 -26.24 13.70
N TYR A 180 1.36 -25.80 12.73
CA TYR A 180 2.48 -24.88 12.96
C TYR A 180 2.00 -23.44 13.07
N LEU A 181 0.95 -23.07 12.33
CA LEU A 181 0.29 -21.78 12.48
C LEU A 181 -0.40 -21.67 13.85
N ASP A 182 -1.13 -22.70 14.27
CA ASP A 182 -1.69 -22.81 15.63
C ASP A 182 -0.60 -22.66 16.69
N GLN A 183 0.53 -23.37 16.51
CA GLN A 183 1.67 -23.28 17.43
C GLN A 183 2.28 -21.87 17.46
N LEU A 184 2.40 -21.19 16.31
CA LEU A 184 2.84 -19.80 16.24
C LEU A 184 1.92 -18.89 17.06
N ILE A 185 0.60 -19.05 16.91
CA ILE A 185 -0.38 -18.23 17.63
C ILE A 185 -0.38 -18.55 19.12
N ARG A 186 -0.34 -19.83 19.51
CA ARG A 186 -0.46 -20.26 20.91
C ARG A 186 0.82 -20.13 21.72
N GLU A 187 1.98 -20.43 21.15
CA GLU A 187 3.25 -20.44 21.92
C GLU A 187 3.98 -19.10 21.87
N PHE A 188 3.78 -18.30 20.82
CA PHE A 188 4.47 -17.02 20.65
C PHE A 188 3.54 -15.82 20.77
N TRP A 189 2.54 -15.69 19.90
CA TRP A 189 1.70 -14.49 19.85
C TRP A 189 0.83 -14.33 21.10
N THR A 190 0.16 -15.39 21.54
CA THR A 190 -0.77 -15.33 22.67
C THR A 190 -0.07 -14.93 23.98
N PRO A 191 1.07 -15.54 24.38
CA PRO A 191 1.80 -15.10 25.56
C PRO A 191 2.32 -13.67 25.43
N LEU A 192 2.79 -13.28 24.24
CA LEU A 192 3.26 -11.93 23.97
C LEU A 192 2.13 -10.89 24.15
N ALA A 193 0.98 -11.15 23.54
CA ALA A 193 -0.19 -10.27 23.60
C ALA A 193 -0.76 -10.19 25.02
N THR A 194 -0.83 -11.32 25.74
CA THR A 194 -1.28 -11.35 27.13
C THR A 194 -0.36 -10.54 28.05
N ASN A 195 0.97 -10.66 27.90
CA ASN A 195 1.92 -9.86 28.68
C ASN A 195 1.75 -8.36 28.40
N ALA A 196 1.56 -7.99 27.14
CA ALA A 196 1.35 -6.60 26.73
C ALA A 196 0.06 -5.99 27.30
N ARG A 197 -1.00 -6.79 27.51
CA ARG A 197 -2.26 -6.32 28.12
C ARG A 197 -2.20 -6.06 29.62
N GLN A 198 -1.36 -6.80 30.35
CA GLN A 198 -1.23 -6.63 31.81
C GLN A 198 -0.64 -5.26 32.17
N VAL A 199 0.02 -4.61 31.21
CA VAL A 199 0.43 -3.22 31.32
C VAL A 199 -0.78 -2.32 31.02
N ASN A 200 -1.03 -1.34 31.90
CA ASN A 200 -2.15 -0.41 31.78
C ASN A 200 -2.28 0.11 30.32
N PRO A 201 -3.43 -0.10 29.64
CA PRO A 201 -3.63 0.30 28.24
C PRO A 201 -3.48 1.81 28.01
N SER A 202 -3.71 2.61 29.05
CA SER A 202 -3.50 4.06 29.09
C SER A 202 -2.03 4.47 29.25
N ALA A 203 -1.12 3.53 29.54
CA ALA A 203 0.30 3.80 29.77
C ALA A 203 1.19 3.54 28.54
N SER A 204 0.78 2.67 27.60
CA SER A 204 1.60 2.37 26.42
C SER A 204 1.16 3.16 25.20
N ARG A 205 1.98 4.15 24.83
CA ARG A 205 1.86 4.90 23.56
C ARG A 205 2.25 4.09 22.32
N PHE A 206 2.75 2.86 22.51
CA PHE A 206 3.31 2.05 21.43
C PHE A 206 2.36 0.96 20.96
N LYS A 207 2.40 0.71 19.64
CA LYS A 207 1.64 -0.35 19.00
C LYS A 207 2.48 -1.64 18.89
N LEU A 208 1.86 -2.78 19.20
CA LEU A 208 2.37 -4.11 18.94
C LEU A 208 1.44 -4.78 17.93
N LEU A 209 1.86 -4.80 16.67
CA LEU A 209 1.04 -5.29 15.58
C LEU A 209 1.68 -6.51 14.95
N MET A 210 0.86 -7.52 14.66
CA MET A 210 1.25 -8.67 13.87
C MET A 210 0.43 -8.74 12.60
N PHE A 211 1.09 -8.82 11.45
CA PHE A 211 0.46 -9.12 10.17
C PHE A 211 0.79 -10.55 9.75
N LEU A 212 -0.25 -11.27 9.37
CA LEU A 212 -0.19 -12.58 8.73
C LEU A 212 -0.63 -12.35 7.29
N VAL A 213 0.21 -12.69 6.31
CA VAL A 213 -0.05 -12.41 4.89
C VAL A 213 -0.16 -13.74 4.14
N ASP A 214 -1.37 -14.00 3.67
CA ASP A 214 -1.74 -15.18 2.89
C ASP A 214 -1.93 -14.79 1.42
N TYR A 215 -1.04 -15.29 0.56
CA TYR A 215 -1.04 -14.99 -0.87
C TYR A 215 -1.91 -15.94 -1.71
N GLU A 216 -2.57 -16.92 -1.09
CA GLU A 216 -3.42 -17.92 -1.76
C GLU A 216 -4.86 -17.94 -1.20
N GLY A 217 -5.14 -17.17 -0.14
CA GLY A 217 -6.47 -17.04 0.44
C GLY A 217 -7.00 -18.32 1.10
N THR A 218 -6.10 -19.20 1.53
CA THR A 218 -6.44 -20.55 2.01
C THR A 218 -6.60 -20.64 3.53
N VAL A 219 -5.94 -19.76 4.31
CA VAL A 219 -5.95 -19.84 5.78
C VAL A 219 -7.10 -19.08 6.42
N GLY A 220 -7.79 -18.22 5.66
CA GLY A 220 -8.91 -17.40 6.15
C GLY A 220 -10.12 -18.19 6.67
N ASN A 221 -10.22 -19.47 6.30
CA ASN A 221 -11.28 -20.39 6.72
C ASN A 221 -10.98 -21.10 8.06
N LEU A 222 -9.81 -20.87 8.66
CA LEU A 222 -9.42 -21.47 9.93
C LEU A 222 -10.02 -20.70 11.12
N ASP A 223 -11.32 -20.89 11.35
CA ASP A 223 -12.07 -20.16 12.40
C ASP A 223 -11.60 -20.46 13.84
N ALA A 224 -10.84 -21.54 14.04
CA ALA A 224 -10.18 -21.82 15.31
C ALA A 224 -9.01 -20.87 15.61
N ILE A 225 -8.44 -20.24 14.57
CA ILE A 225 -7.28 -19.36 14.64
C ILE A 225 -7.68 -17.90 14.39
N PHE A 226 -8.62 -17.66 13.48
CA PHE A 226 -8.98 -16.33 13.01
C PHE A 226 -10.42 -15.95 13.34
N SER A 227 -10.65 -14.67 13.66
CA SER A 227 -11.98 -14.12 13.88
C SER A 227 -12.28 -12.95 12.95
N ASP A 228 -13.49 -12.91 12.39
CA ASP A 228 -14.00 -11.79 11.60
C ASP A 228 -14.45 -10.59 12.46
N LYS A 229 -14.41 -10.74 13.79
CA LYS A 229 -14.89 -9.76 14.76
C LYS A 229 -13.75 -9.22 15.61
N ILE A 230 -13.83 -7.93 15.91
CA ILE A 230 -12.93 -7.29 16.88
C ILE A 230 -13.47 -7.55 18.28
N ASP A 231 -12.88 -8.51 18.98
CA ASP A 231 -13.14 -8.73 20.40
C ASP A 231 -12.14 -7.97 21.28
N ARG A 232 -12.64 -6.99 22.04
CA ARG A 232 -11.82 -6.19 22.98
C ARG A 232 -11.33 -6.99 24.18
N THR A 233 -11.99 -8.08 24.51
CA THR A 233 -11.63 -8.95 25.62
C THR A 233 -10.56 -9.98 25.23
N GLN A 234 -10.40 -10.24 23.92
CA GLN A 234 -9.49 -11.24 23.35
C GLN A 234 -8.60 -10.70 22.20
N PRO A 235 -7.76 -9.67 22.43
CA PRO A 235 -6.89 -9.12 21.37
C PRO A 235 -5.78 -10.08 20.92
N GLN A 236 -5.61 -11.21 21.61
CA GLN A 236 -4.71 -12.29 21.19
C GLN A 236 -5.25 -13.05 19.97
N MET A 237 -6.55 -13.00 19.67
CA MET A 237 -7.09 -13.69 18.51
C MET A 237 -6.87 -12.82 17.25
N PRO A 238 -6.11 -13.31 16.25
CA PRO A 238 -5.94 -12.58 15.00
C PRO A 238 -7.27 -12.29 14.31
N VAL A 239 -7.45 -11.02 13.90
CA VAL A 239 -8.63 -10.57 13.18
C VAL A 239 -8.43 -10.82 11.69
N LYS A 240 -9.33 -11.56 11.05
CA LYS A 240 -9.36 -11.72 9.59
C LYS A 240 -10.16 -10.61 8.93
N SER A 241 -9.59 -10.08 7.86
CA SER A 241 -10.27 -9.17 6.95
C SER A 241 -11.10 -9.91 5.92
N ALA A 242 -11.96 -9.18 5.20
CA ALA A 242 -12.59 -9.73 3.99
C ALA A 242 -11.50 -10.17 3.01
N LYS A 243 -11.71 -11.31 2.34
CA LYS A 243 -10.81 -11.76 1.27
C LYS A 243 -10.73 -10.66 0.23
N ILE A 244 -9.52 -10.33 -0.22
CA ILE A 244 -9.36 -9.35 -1.29
C ILE A 244 -9.97 -9.95 -2.56
N ASN A 245 -10.73 -9.12 -3.28
CA ASN A 245 -11.37 -9.47 -4.54
C ASN A 245 -10.74 -8.66 -5.69
N GLN A 246 -11.14 -8.99 -6.91
CA GLN A 246 -10.86 -8.16 -8.09
C GLN A 246 -11.54 -6.79 -7.93
N PHE A 247 -10.96 -5.77 -8.55
CA PHE A 247 -11.64 -4.50 -8.73
C PHE A 247 -12.71 -4.66 -9.80
N ASP A 248 -13.92 -4.20 -9.49
CA ASP A 248 -15.00 -4.16 -10.48
C ASP A 248 -15.06 -2.81 -11.21
N GLU A 249 -15.92 -2.75 -12.23
CA GLU A 249 -16.11 -1.56 -13.07
C GLU A 249 -16.53 -0.34 -12.23
N ASP A 250 -17.48 -0.52 -11.32
CA ASP A 250 -18.00 0.56 -10.46
C ASP A 250 -16.89 1.09 -9.53
N GLU A 251 -16.10 0.21 -8.90
CA GLU A 251 -14.99 0.60 -8.02
C GLU A 251 -13.92 1.42 -8.75
N LEU A 252 -13.60 1.05 -10.00
CA LEU A 252 -12.65 1.79 -10.82
C LEU A 252 -13.21 3.13 -11.30
N ILE A 253 -14.46 3.17 -11.77
CA ILE A 253 -15.14 4.41 -12.18
C ILE A 253 -15.19 5.38 -10.99
N ASP A 254 -15.64 4.92 -9.82
CA ASP A 254 -15.76 5.74 -8.62
C ASP A 254 -14.40 6.30 -8.18
N TRP A 255 -13.34 5.48 -8.23
CA TRP A 255 -11.99 5.94 -7.93
C TRP A 255 -11.49 6.99 -8.94
N MET A 256 -11.66 6.75 -10.25
CA MET A 256 -11.22 7.70 -11.29
C MET A 256 -11.96 9.04 -11.18
N MET A 257 -13.26 9.00 -10.93
CA MET A 257 -14.07 10.21 -10.73
C MET A 257 -13.64 10.97 -9.46
N ARG A 258 -13.44 10.24 -8.35
CA ARG A 258 -13.02 10.81 -7.06
C ARG A 258 -11.65 11.45 -7.11
N GLU A 259 -10.73 10.87 -7.88
CA GLU A 259 -9.34 11.35 -7.99
C GLU A 259 -9.07 12.12 -9.29
N SER A 260 -10.11 12.58 -9.98
CA SER A 260 -10.02 13.26 -11.29
C SER A 260 -9.15 14.52 -11.31
N GLU A 261 -9.01 15.23 -10.19
CA GLU A 261 -8.10 16.38 -10.10
C GLU A 261 -6.62 15.99 -10.05
N GLU A 262 -6.32 14.76 -9.62
CA GLU A 262 -4.96 14.25 -9.46
C GLU A 262 -4.54 13.34 -10.61
N LEU A 263 -5.48 12.72 -11.31
CA LEU A 263 -5.21 11.81 -12.42
C LEU A 263 -4.94 12.55 -13.74
N PRO A 264 -4.14 11.96 -14.64
CA PRO A 264 -3.99 12.44 -16.02
C PRO A 264 -5.31 12.45 -16.78
N ILE A 265 -5.41 13.24 -17.85
CA ILE A 265 -6.63 13.28 -18.69
C ILE A 265 -7.01 11.93 -19.28
N GLU A 266 -6.03 11.04 -19.51
CA GLU A 266 -6.26 9.67 -19.97
C GLU A 266 -7.22 8.89 -19.07
N PHE A 267 -7.31 9.23 -17.78
CA PHE A 267 -8.21 8.57 -16.82
C PHE A 267 -9.45 9.40 -16.47
N THR A 268 -9.61 10.59 -17.05
CA THR A 268 -10.74 11.49 -16.74
C THR A 268 -11.61 11.81 -17.94
N HIS A 269 -11.11 11.56 -19.16
CA HIS A 269 -11.88 11.57 -20.39
C HIS A 269 -12.31 10.14 -20.73
N GLU A 270 -13.58 9.94 -21.14
CA GLU A 270 -14.08 8.59 -21.54
C GLU A 270 -13.76 7.53 -20.47
N VAL A 271 -14.17 7.80 -19.22
CA VAL A 271 -13.86 6.97 -18.05
C VAL A 271 -14.37 5.54 -18.24
N ASP A 272 -15.59 5.37 -18.77
CA ASP A 272 -16.19 4.05 -19.01
C ASP A 272 -15.36 3.21 -19.99
N GLU A 273 -14.90 3.82 -21.10
CA GLU A 273 -14.02 3.17 -22.07
C GLU A 273 -12.66 2.84 -21.44
N THR A 274 -12.09 3.77 -20.69
CA THR A 274 -10.79 3.58 -20.03
C THR A 274 -10.84 2.42 -19.03
N VAL A 275 -11.90 2.36 -18.21
CA VAL A 275 -12.11 1.26 -17.25
C VAL A 275 -12.24 -0.08 -17.96
N LYS A 276 -12.98 -0.17 -19.08
CA LYS A 276 -13.07 -1.40 -19.87
C LYS A 276 -11.70 -1.88 -20.34
N VAL A 277 -10.88 -0.99 -20.90
CA VAL A 277 -9.55 -1.40 -21.36
C VAL A 277 -8.66 -1.81 -20.19
N VAL A 278 -8.73 -1.11 -19.05
CA VAL A 278 -8.00 -1.49 -17.84
C VAL A 278 -8.41 -2.88 -17.37
N LEU A 279 -9.70 -3.19 -17.31
CA LEU A 279 -10.21 -4.51 -16.92
C LEU A 279 -9.79 -5.60 -17.91
N GLU A 280 -9.89 -5.35 -19.22
CA GLU A 280 -9.47 -6.29 -20.28
C GLU A 280 -7.97 -6.63 -20.19
N ASN A 281 -7.12 -5.64 -19.92
CA ASN A 281 -5.66 -5.82 -19.83
C ASN A 281 -5.18 -6.36 -18.48
N SER A 282 -6.05 -6.42 -17.47
CA SER A 282 -5.69 -6.79 -16.09
C SER A 282 -6.31 -8.11 -15.61
N ASP A 283 -6.66 -9.00 -16.54
CA ASP A 283 -7.35 -10.26 -16.25
C ASP A 283 -8.63 -10.03 -15.43
N ASN A 284 -9.47 -9.12 -15.94
CA ASN A 284 -10.75 -8.76 -15.35
C ASN A 284 -10.63 -8.21 -13.92
N GLY A 285 -9.67 -7.30 -13.70
CA GLY A 285 -9.58 -6.53 -12.46
C GLY A 285 -8.67 -7.12 -11.39
N ILE A 286 -7.73 -8.01 -11.72
CA ILE A 286 -6.75 -8.50 -10.73
C ILE A 286 -5.94 -7.31 -10.19
N PRO A 287 -5.93 -7.06 -8.86
CA PRO A 287 -5.41 -5.81 -8.32
C PRO A 287 -3.97 -5.45 -8.72
N GLU A 288 -2.99 -6.36 -8.65
CA GLU A 288 -1.63 -6.01 -9.08
C GLU A 288 -1.52 -5.77 -10.60
N TYR A 289 -2.37 -6.40 -11.40
CA TYR A 289 -2.40 -6.18 -12.86
C TYR A 289 -3.08 -4.86 -13.20
N VAL A 290 -4.16 -4.50 -12.51
CA VAL A 290 -4.79 -3.18 -12.64
C VAL A 290 -3.80 -2.07 -12.26
N LEU A 291 -3.12 -2.22 -11.13
CA LEU A 291 -2.14 -1.23 -10.70
C LEU A 291 -0.98 -1.12 -11.71
N ALA A 292 -0.53 -2.24 -12.29
CA ALA A 292 0.50 -2.23 -13.32
C ALA A 292 0.04 -1.58 -14.63
N GLU A 293 -1.18 -1.86 -15.09
CA GLU A 293 -1.79 -1.26 -16.29
C GLU A 293 -1.94 0.25 -16.15
N ILE A 294 -2.41 0.73 -14.98
CA ILE A 294 -2.51 2.16 -14.71
C ILE A 294 -1.12 2.82 -14.73
N CYS A 295 -0.09 2.14 -14.20
CA CYS A 295 1.29 2.63 -14.25
C CYS A 295 1.81 2.73 -15.68
N ASP A 296 1.61 1.71 -16.51
CA ASP A 296 2.07 1.67 -17.90
C ASP A 296 1.50 2.83 -18.72
N ARG A 297 0.19 3.09 -18.58
CA ARG A 297 -0.49 4.24 -19.19
C ARG A 297 0.05 5.60 -18.74
N CYS A 298 0.44 5.70 -17.47
CA CYS A 298 1.10 6.89 -16.95
C CYS A 298 2.58 7.01 -17.37
N GLY A 299 3.14 6.02 -18.09
CA GLY A 299 4.56 5.96 -18.41
C GLY A 299 5.46 5.71 -17.20
N VAL A 300 4.93 5.10 -16.14
CA VAL A 300 5.63 4.78 -14.89
C VAL A 300 5.89 3.28 -14.81
N ASP A 301 7.10 2.86 -14.44
CA ASP A 301 7.41 1.44 -14.35
C ASP A 301 6.87 0.86 -13.03
N TRP A 302 5.92 -0.09 -13.12
CA TRP A 302 5.33 -0.71 -11.95
C TRP A 302 6.37 -1.35 -11.01
N PHE A 303 7.36 -2.06 -11.54
CA PHE A 303 8.33 -2.79 -10.71
C PHE A 303 9.38 -1.86 -10.10
N ASN A 304 9.93 -0.99 -10.94
CA ASN A 304 11.06 -0.12 -10.65
C ASN A 304 10.64 1.19 -10.02
N ASP A 305 9.43 1.72 -10.21
CA ASP A 305 9.05 3.00 -9.64
C ASP A 305 8.06 2.83 -8.48
N VAL A 306 7.22 1.78 -8.50
CA VAL A 306 6.10 1.63 -7.54
C VAL A 306 6.31 0.46 -6.59
N LYS A 307 6.41 -0.77 -7.08
CA LYS A 307 6.49 -2.01 -6.29
C LYS A 307 7.75 -2.08 -5.42
N GLN A 308 8.87 -1.48 -5.86
CA GLN A 308 10.08 -1.39 -5.03
C GLN A 308 9.88 -0.61 -3.71
N ARG A 309 8.83 0.22 -3.60
CA ARG A 309 8.49 0.97 -2.38
C ARG A 309 7.93 0.06 -1.28
N TRP A 310 7.58 -1.18 -1.59
CA TRP A 310 6.97 -2.11 -0.64
C TRP A 310 8.02 -2.67 0.31
N ARG A 311 8.32 -1.93 1.37
CA ARG A 311 9.41 -2.25 2.31
C ARG A 311 9.06 -3.37 3.28
N LEU A 312 7.79 -3.70 3.45
CA LEU A 312 7.30 -4.74 4.37
C LEU A 312 7.13 -6.08 3.67
#